data_AF-M2SUB2-F1
#
_entry.id   AF-M2SUB2-F1
#
_cell.length_a   1.000
_cell.length_b   1.000
_cell.length_c   1.000
_cell.angle_alpha   90.00
_cell.angle_beta   90.00
_cell.angle_gamma   90.00
#
_symmetry.space_group_name_H-M   'P 1'
#
loop_
_entity.id
_entity.type
_entity.pdbx_description
1 polymer ?
#
loop_
_entity_poly.entity_id
_entity_poly.type
_entity_poly.pdbx_seq_one_letter_code
_entity_poly.pdbx_strand_id
1 'polypeptide(L)'
;IRAAKKLKKKGLTPAIHWVPGHQDIIGNEKADALAKEATKLDPSSSRTSLAVIGTRIKQLGEREWLSYLEQYRRKAIALNSTTYAARYKWKTRKQIATPPLTSREVSSAFFQLKLGHCYLRDFLFTRDKVDSKVCPCNYRATQDPTHILLSCTLYKEARIKMQEASKDPLSLAFLLNTSVGIQATIAFIEETRAATQAWHKGNLEN
;
A
#
# COMPACT_ATOMS: atom_id res chain seq x y z
N ILE A 1 -41.98 8.78 1.29
CA ILE A 1 -41.62 7.40 0.87
C ILE A 1 -42.90 6.57 0.66
N ARG A 2 -43.12 5.97 -0.53
CA ARG A 2 -44.33 5.16 -0.84
C ARG A 2 -44.51 3.97 0.11
N ALA A 3 -43.42 3.31 0.52
CA ALA A 3 -43.45 2.19 1.45
C ALA A 3 -43.97 2.58 2.85
N ALA A 4 -43.50 3.70 3.41
CA ALA A 4 -43.97 4.20 4.70
C ALA A 4 -45.47 4.52 4.70
N LYS A 5 -46.01 5.07 3.60
CA LYS A 5 -47.45 5.30 3.44
C LYS A 5 -48.26 3.99 3.43
N LYS A 6 -47.72 2.91 2.84
CA LYS A 6 -48.35 1.58 2.87
C LYS A 6 -48.35 0.97 4.28
N LEU A 7 -47.28 1.14 5.05
CA LEU A 7 -47.20 0.67 6.43
C LEU A 7 -48.19 1.41 7.34
N LYS A 8 -48.31 2.74 7.19
CA LYS A 8 -49.32 3.52 7.92
C LYS A 8 -50.76 3.08 7.62
N LYS A 9 -51.07 2.75 6.36
CA LYS A 9 -52.39 2.20 5.98
C LYS A 9 -52.69 0.84 6.64
N LYS A 10 -51.68 0.11 7.10
CA LYS A 10 -51.81 -1.13 7.86
C LYS A 10 -51.80 -0.92 9.38
N GLY A 11 -51.87 0.33 9.86
CA GLY A 11 -51.79 0.65 11.29
C GLY A 11 -50.39 0.57 11.89
N LEU A 12 -49.34 0.46 11.06
CA LEU A 12 -47.94 0.36 11.51
C LEU A 12 -47.24 1.72 11.42
N THR A 13 -46.49 2.06 12.47
CA THR A 13 -45.72 3.31 12.56
C THR A 13 -44.23 2.98 12.45
N PRO A 14 -43.63 3.04 11.24
CA PRO A 14 -42.23 2.65 11.07
C PRO A 14 -41.27 3.71 11.62
N ALA A 15 -40.21 3.25 12.28
CA ALA A 15 -39.04 4.04 12.62
C ALA A 15 -37.82 3.54 11.84
N ILE A 16 -36.90 4.44 11.49
CA ILE A 16 -35.63 4.11 10.84
C ILE A 16 -34.53 4.55 11.79
N HIS A 17 -33.68 3.60 12.18
CA HIS A 17 -32.50 3.86 13.00
C HIS A 17 -31.27 3.54 12.18
N TRP A 18 -30.26 4.41 12.28
CA TRP A 18 -28.95 4.13 11.74
C TRP A 18 -28.14 3.31 12.75
N VAL A 19 -27.34 2.37 12.25
CA VAL A 19 -26.38 1.60 13.05
C VAL A 19 -25.02 1.62 12.35
N PRO A 20 -23.90 1.69 13.10
CA PRO A 20 -22.57 1.61 12.53
C PRO A 20 -22.29 0.19 12.01
N GLY A 21 -21.61 0.10 10.87
CA GLY A 21 -21.13 -1.17 10.32
C GLY A 21 -19.80 -1.60 10.97
N HIS A 22 -19.52 -2.91 10.96
CA HIS A 22 -18.27 -3.50 11.47
C HIS A 22 -18.00 -3.20 12.95
N GLN A 23 -19.05 -3.26 13.77
CA GLN A 23 -18.99 -3.06 15.23
C GLN A 23 -19.57 -4.28 15.97
N ASP A 24 -19.60 -5.44 15.31
CA ASP A 24 -20.11 -6.71 15.87
C ASP A 24 -21.55 -6.65 16.40
N ILE A 25 -22.36 -5.71 15.89
CA ILE A 25 -23.79 -5.65 16.18
C ILE A 25 -24.46 -6.83 15.49
N ILE A 26 -24.80 -7.87 16.27
CA ILE A 26 -25.30 -9.17 15.80
C ILE A 26 -26.34 -9.05 14.68
N GLY A 27 -27.35 -8.19 14.85
CA GLY A 27 -28.41 -7.99 13.86
C GLY A 27 -27.92 -7.39 12.55
N ASN A 28 -27.00 -6.43 12.62
CA ASN A 28 -26.41 -5.78 11.45
C ASN A 28 -25.46 -6.72 10.70
N GLU A 29 -24.58 -7.42 11.43
CA GLU A 29 -23.66 -8.40 10.84
C GLU A 29 -24.41 -9.58 10.20
N LYS A 30 -25.49 -10.06 10.83
CA LYS A 30 -26.36 -11.09 10.24
C LYS A 30 -27.04 -10.59 8.95
N ALA A 31 -27.52 -9.34 8.94
CA ALA A 31 -28.13 -8.75 7.76
C ALA A 31 -27.12 -8.58 6.61
N ASP A 32 -25.91 -8.10 6.91
CA ASP A 32 -24.81 -7.97 5.93
C ASP A 32 -24.37 -9.33 5.38
N ALA A 33 -24.22 -10.34 6.25
CA ALA A 33 -23.89 -11.71 5.83
C ALA A 33 -24.95 -12.30 4.88
N LEU A 34 -26.24 -12.15 5.22
CA LEU A 34 -27.34 -12.60 4.35
C LEU A 34 -27.37 -11.84 3.01
N ALA A 35 -27.13 -10.53 3.03
CA ALA A 35 -27.03 -9.73 1.81
C ALA A 35 -25.87 -10.20 0.93
N LYS A 36 -24.70 -10.53 1.51
CA LYS A 36 -23.54 -11.10 0.82
C LYS A 36 -23.85 -12.47 0.23
N GLU A 37 -24.49 -13.37 0.97
CA GLU A 37 -24.90 -14.68 0.44
C GLU A 37 -25.88 -14.53 -0.73
N ALA A 38 -26.84 -13.61 -0.64
CA ALA A 38 -27.77 -13.33 -1.73
C ALA A 38 -27.07 -12.85 -3.00
N THR A 39 -25.88 -12.21 -2.90
CA THR A 39 -25.11 -11.80 -4.10
C THR A 39 -24.54 -12.97 -4.91
N LYS A 40 -24.51 -14.18 -4.34
CA LYS A 40 -24.08 -15.40 -5.04
C LYS A 40 -25.20 -16.06 -5.85
N LEU A 41 -26.46 -15.66 -5.61
CA LEU A 41 -27.61 -16.21 -6.33
C LEU A 41 -27.70 -15.58 -7.72
N ASP A 42 -28.16 -16.37 -8.68
CA ASP A 42 -28.43 -15.85 -10.02
C ASP A 42 -29.55 -14.80 -9.96
N PRO A 43 -29.38 -13.67 -10.67
CA PRO A 43 -30.38 -12.62 -10.67
C PRO A 43 -31.67 -13.12 -11.34
N SER A 44 -32.78 -13.00 -10.63
CA SER A 44 -34.11 -13.33 -11.15
C SER A 44 -34.66 -12.31 -12.17
N SER A 45 -33.89 -11.26 -12.47
CA SER A 45 -34.27 -10.17 -13.36
C SER A 45 -33.09 -9.68 -14.18
N SER A 46 -33.37 -9.25 -15.42
CA SER A 46 -32.43 -8.51 -16.26
C SER A 46 -32.20 -7.07 -15.82
N ARG A 47 -32.96 -6.57 -14.83
CA ARG A 47 -32.76 -5.23 -14.25
C ARG A 47 -31.54 -5.26 -13.34
N THR A 48 -30.57 -4.40 -13.62
CA THR A 48 -29.37 -4.23 -12.82
C THR A 48 -29.31 -2.86 -12.17
N SER A 49 -28.47 -2.68 -11.16
CA SER A 49 -28.29 -1.39 -10.50
C SER A 49 -27.25 -0.53 -11.22
N LEU A 50 -27.36 0.80 -11.08
CA LEU A 50 -26.33 1.73 -11.55
C LEU A 50 -24.95 1.43 -10.94
N ALA A 51 -24.90 0.89 -9.72
CA ALA A 51 -23.66 0.51 -9.07
C ALA A 51 -22.96 -0.67 -9.79
N VAL A 52 -23.72 -1.68 -10.22
CA VAL A 52 -23.19 -2.81 -11.00
C VAL A 52 -22.71 -2.34 -12.37
N ILE A 53 -23.50 -1.51 -13.06
CA ILE A 53 -23.11 -0.90 -14.35
C ILE A 53 -21.81 -0.10 -14.18
N GLY A 54 -21.75 0.79 -13.20
CA GLY A 54 -20.56 1.59 -12.91
C GLY A 54 -19.33 0.74 -12.60
N THR A 55 -19.50 -0.37 -11.86
CA THR A 55 -18.43 -1.34 -11.60
C THR A 55 -17.95 -1.99 -12.89
N ARG A 56 -18.88 -2.38 -13.78
CA ARG A 56 -18.55 -3.02 -15.06
C ARG A 56 -17.82 -2.07 -16.01
N ILE A 57 -18.23 -0.80 -16.08
CA ILE A 57 -17.54 0.24 -16.86
C ILE A 57 -16.11 0.40 -16.38
N LYS A 58 -15.90 0.48 -15.05
CA LYS A 58 -14.54 0.55 -14.48
C LYS A 58 -13.70 -0.67 -14.85
N GLN A 59 -14.26 -1.88 -14.81
CA GLN A 59 -13.57 -3.10 -15.23
C GLN A 59 -13.22 -3.11 -16.73
N LEU A 60 -14.07 -2.52 -17.58
CA LEU A 60 -13.77 -2.38 -19.02
C LEU A 60 -12.62 -1.41 -19.24
N GLY A 61 -12.67 -0.22 -18.63
CA GLY A 61 -11.58 0.77 -18.74
C GLY A 61 -10.26 0.24 -18.19
N GLU A 62 -10.27 -0.52 -17.08
CA GLU A 62 -9.08 -1.17 -16.53
C GLU A 62 -8.45 -2.18 -17.50
N ARG A 63 -9.28 -2.99 -18.19
CA ARG A 63 -8.80 -3.94 -19.20
C ARG A 63 -8.22 -3.25 -20.43
N GLU A 64 -8.89 -2.21 -20.92
CA GLU A 64 -8.41 -1.43 -22.06
C GLU A 64 -7.07 -0.75 -21.74
N TRP A 65 -6.95 -0.15 -20.56
CA TRP A 65 -5.71 0.47 -20.09
C TRP A 65 -4.56 -0.53 -19.98
N LEU A 66 -4.82 -1.73 -19.42
CA LEU A 66 -3.83 -2.80 -19.36
C LEU A 66 -3.36 -3.26 -20.74
N SER A 67 -4.29 -3.38 -21.70
CA SER A 67 -3.94 -3.70 -23.09
C SER A 67 -3.04 -2.64 -23.71
N TYR A 68 -3.36 -1.36 -23.53
CA TYR A 68 -2.54 -0.25 -24.01
C TYR A 68 -1.13 -0.26 -23.41
N LEU A 69 -1.01 -0.44 -22.09
CA LEU A 69 0.28 -0.51 -21.40
C LEU A 69 1.16 -1.67 -21.89
N GLU A 70 0.55 -2.83 -22.16
CA GLU A 70 1.27 -3.99 -22.69
C GLU A 70 1.78 -3.73 -24.12
N GLN A 71 0.96 -3.12 -24.97
CA GLN A 71 1.38 -2.73 -26.33
C GLN A 71 2.51 -1.71 -26.30
N TYR A 72 2.40 -0.68 -25.45
CA TYR A 72 3.46 0.29 -25.24
C TYR A 72 4.75 -0.38 -24.77
N ARG A 73 4.67 -1.28 -23.78
CA ARG A 73 5.82 -2.03 -23.25
C ARG A 73 6.56 -2.78 -24.36
N ARG A 74 5.83 -3.53 -25.20
CA ARG A 74 6.43 -4.27 -26.31
C ARG A 74 7.18 -3.37 -27.30
N LYS A 75 6.54 -2.27 -27.71
CA LYS A 75 7.16 -1.27 -28.61
C LYS A 75 8.40 -0.65 -27.99
N ALA A 76 8.32 -0.23 -26.73
CA ALA A 76 9.44 0.40 -26.03
C ALA A 76 10.65 -0.55 -25.89
N ILE A 77 10.41 -1.83 -25.57
CA ILE A 77 11.47 -2.84 -25.46
C ILE A 77 12.11 -3.13 -26.81
N ALA A 78 11.30 -3.24 -27.88
CA ALA A 78 11.80 -3.46 -29.23
C ALA A 78 12.72 -2.32 -29.71
N LEU A 79 12.40 -1.07 -29.33
CA LEU A 79 13.22 0.10 -29.68
C LEU A 79 14.48 0.21 -28.80
N ASN A 80 14.36 -0.09 -27.52
CA ASN A 80 15.46 -0.03 -26.57
C ASN A 80 15.27 -1.07 -25.45
N SER A 81 16.10 -2.12 -25.47
CA SER A 81 16.06 -3.22 -24.51
C SER A 81 16.37 -2.80 -23.06
N THR A 82 16.95 -1.62 -22.85
CA THR A 82 17.29 -1.07 -21.53
C THR A 82 16.29 -0.03 -21.01
N THR A 83 15.20 0.21 -21.75
CA THR A 83 14.17 1.18 -21.36
C THR A 83 13.55 0.89 -19.99
N TYR A 84 12.97 1.91 -19.35
CA TYR A 84 12.27 1.77 -18.08
C TYR A 84 11.20 0.67 -18.13
N ALA A 85 10.45 0.60 -19.23
CA ALA A 85 9.43 -0.44 -19.44
C ALA A 85 10.01 -1.86 -19.55
N ALA A 86 11.29 -2.03 -19.94
CA ALA A 86 11.96 -3.33 -19.93
C ALA A 86 12.25 -3.78 -18.50
N ARG A 87 12.78 -2.85 -17.69
CA ARG A 87 13.21 -3.11 -16.31
C ARG A 87 12.05 -3.26 -15.33
N TYR A 88 10.98 -2.50 -15.52
CA TYR A 88 9.87 -2.44 -14.56
C TYR A 88 8.56 -2.87 -15.20
N LYS A 89 7.86 -3.81 -14.56
CA LYS A 89 6.49 -4.20 -14.95
C LYS A 89 5.48 -3.25 -14.33
N TRP A 90 4.73 -2.55 -15.18
CA TRP A 90 3.59 -1.74 -14.78
C TRP A 90 2.58 -2.63 -14.05
N LYS A 91 2.26 -2.27 -12.80
CA LYS A 91 1.22 -2.93 -12.00
C LYS A 91 0.17 -1.88 -11.66
N THR A 92 -1.01 -1.99 -12.28
CA THR A 92 -2.17 -1.15 -11.95
C THR A 92 -2.87 -1.74 -10.74
N ARG A 93 -2.30 -1.58 -9.55
CA ARG A 93 -2.97 -1.98 -8.31
C ARG A 93 -3.71 -0.79 -7.71
N LYS A 94 -4.99 -0.98 -7.40
CA LYS A 94 -5.82 0.02 -6.70
C LYS A 94 -5.37 0.24 -5.25
N GLN A 95 -4.75 -0.79 -4.66
CA GLN A 95 -4.21 -0.72 -3.32
C GLN A 95 -2.71 -0.94 -3.35
N ILE A 96 -2.06 -0.20 -2.46
CA ILE A 96 -0.67 -0.40 -2.11
C ILE A 96 -0.52 -1.83 -1.57
N ALA A 97 0.28 -2.65 -2.25
CA ALA A 97 0.52 -4.03 -1.83
C ALA A 97 1.58 -4.06 -0.72
N THR A 98 1.16 -3.86 0.52
CA THR A 98 1.94 -4.21 1.71
C THR A 98 1.55 -5.60 2.21
N PRO A 99 2.44 -6.31 2.90
CA PRO A 99 2.11 -7.51 3.64
C PRO A 99 0.91 -7.27 4.58
N PRO A 100 0.06 -8.30 4.82
CA PRO A 100 -1.04 -8.21 5.78
C PRO A 100 -0.51 -7.76 7.16
N LEU A 101 -1.34 -7.03 7.92
CA LEU A 101 -1.03 -6.54 9.28
C LEU A 101 0.09 -5.49 9.38
N THR A 102 0.64 -5.02 8.26
CA THR A 102 1.62 -3.91 8.30
C THR A 102 0.93 -2.64 8.78
N SER A 103 1.48 -2.00 9.81
CA SER A 103 0.95 -0.73 10.32
C SER A 103 1.02 0.38 9.25
N ARG A 104 0.16 1.39 9.38
CA ARG A 104 0.16 2.54 8.46
C ARG A 104 1.49 3.30 8.48
N GLU A 105 2.09 3.43 9.64
CA GLU A 105 3.38 4.11 9.82
C GLU A 105 4.50 3.39 9.06
N VAL A 106 4.62 2.08 9.26
CA VAL A 106 5.64 1.24 8.60
C VAL A 106 5.41 1.22 7.10
N SER A 107 4.15 1.07 6.67
CA SER A 107 3.78 1.14 5.25
C SER A 107 4.21 2.47 4.64
N SER A 108 3.91 3.59 5.31
CA SER A 108 4.29 4.92 4.84
C SER A 108 5.81 5.08 4.77
N ALA A 109 6.54 4.66 5.81
CA ALA A 109 8.00 4.71 5.83
C ALA A 109 8.61 3.88 4.71
N PHE A 110 8.06 2.68 4.41
CA PHE A 110 8.51 1.86 3.28
C PHE A 110 8.37 2.60 1.94
N PHE A 111 7.21 3.20 1.64
CA PHE A 111 7.01 3.92 0.37
C PHE A 111 7.85 5.19 0.29
N GLN A 112 7.95 5.92 1.38
CA GLN A 112 8.81 7.10 1.48
C GLN A 112 10.28 6.72 1.22
N LEU A 113 10.75 5.64 1.84
CA LEU A 113 12.11 5.12 1.64
C LEU A 113 12.30 4.69 0.18
N LYS A 114 11.33 3.99 -0.40
CA LYS A 114 11.36 3.56 -1.80
C LYS A 114 11.44 4.73 -2.78
N LEU A 115 10.78 5.85 -2.46
CA LEU A 115 10.79 7.07 -3.27
C LEU A 115 11.98 7.98 -2.96
N GLY A 116 12.76 7.69 -1.92
CA GLY A 116 13.79 8.61 -1.41
C GLY A 116 13.22 9.85 -0.70
N HIS A 117 11.91 9.92 -0.49
CA HIS A 117 11.21 11.04 0.16
C HIS A 117 10.88 10.69 1.61
N CYS A 118 11.91 10.37 2.39
CA CYS A 118 11.77 9.81 3.73
C CYS A 118 12.49 10.65 4.78
N TYR A 119 12.28 10.31 6.05
CA TYR A 119 12.86 11.05 7.17
C TYR A 119 14.35 10.74 7.41
N LEU A 120 15.14 10.59 6.34
CA LEU A 120 16.60 10.47 6.41
C LEU A 120 17.26 11.82 6.12
N ARG A 121 18.47 12.02 6.65
CA ARG A 121 19.17 13.31 6.54
C ARG A 121 19.42 13.76 5.11
N ASP A 122 19.64 12.87 4.15
CA ASP A 122 19.84 13.27 2.74
C ASP A 122 18.63 14.04 2.17
N PHE A 123 17.43 13.50 2.36
CA PHE A 123 16.19 14.15 1.92
C PHE A 123 15.89 15.40 2.74
N LEU A 124 16.08 15.34 4.06
CA LEU A 124 15.80 16.47 4.97
C LEU A 124 16.75 17.65 4.75
N PHE A 125 18.02 17.38 4.44
CA PHE A 125 19.02 18.40 4.11
C PHE A 125 18.63 19.16 2.84
N THR A 126 18.15 18.45 1.82
CA THR A 126 17.63 19.04 0.57
C THR A 126 16.40 19.94 0.79
N ARG A 127 15.80 19.89 1.99
CA ARG A 127 14.62 20.69 2.39
C ARG A 127 14.94 21.68 3.51
N ASP A 128 16.22 21.92 3.80
CA ASP A 128 16.70 22.82 4.84
C ASP A 128 16.11 22.49 6.23
N LYS A 129 15.94 21.19 6.52
CA LYS A 129 15.42 20.70 7.82
C LYS A 129 16.49 20.20 8.77
N VAL A 130 17.69 19.94 8.27
CA VAL A 130 18.86 19.52 9.03
C VAL A 130 20.11 20.15 8.41
N ASP A 131 21.13 20.38 9.22
CA ASP A 131 22.35 21.08 8.77
C ASP A 131 23.31 20.19 7.97
N SER A 132 23.08 18.88 7.95
CA SER A 132 23.98 17.94 7.29
C SER A 132 23.31 16.65 6.84
N LYS A 133 23.70 16.20 5.64
CA LYS A 133 23.28 14.92 5.05
C LYS A 133 24.05 13.69 5.55
N VAL A 134 25.16 13.87 6.28
CA VAL A 134 25.99 12.73 6.72
C VAL A 134 25.32 11.91 7.81
N CYS A 135 25.52 10.60 7.72
CA CYS A 135 25.08 9.62 8.68
C CYS A 135 25.98 9.62 9.93
N PRO A 136 25.41 9.57 11.15
CA PRO A 136 26.19 9.51 12.38
C PRO A 136 26.94 8.18 12.59
N CYS A 137 26.71 7.18 11.72
CA CYS A 137 27.36 5.87 11.84
C CYS A 137 28.89 5.92 11.66
N ASN A 138 29.37 6.86 10.84
CA ASN A 138 30.79 7.05 10.52
C ASN A 138 31.13 8.48 10.10
N TYR A 139 30.14 9.40 10.11
CA TYR A 139 30.27 10.82 9.74
C TYR A 139 30.85 11.08 8.34
N ARG A 140 30.82 10.09 7.44
CA ARG A 140 31.35 10.19 6.07
C ARG A 140 30.31 9.86 5.01
N ALA A 141 29.52 8.81 5.24
CA ALA A 141 28.51 8.37 4.29
C ALA A 141 27.28 9.28 4.34
N THR A 142 26.69 9.58 3.18
CA THR A 142 25.36 10.19 3.08
C THR A 142 24.32 9.26 3.70
N GLN A 143 23.43 9.79 4.53
CA GLN A 143 22.33 9.02 5.10
C GLN A 143 21.16 8.93 4.10
N ASP A 144 21.29 8.04 3.13
CA ASP A 144 20.28 7.76 2.11
C ASP A 144 19.71 6.32 2.27
N PRO A 145 18.64 5.96 1.52
CA PRO A 145 18.08 4.61 1.57
C PRO A 145 19.09 3.50 1.25
N THR A 146 20.01 3.74 0.32
CA THR A 146 21.06 2.78 -0.07
C THR A 146 21.96 2.47 1.12
N HIS A 147 22.43 3.50 1.80
CA HIS A 147 23.28 3.38 2.96
C HIS A 147 22.57 2.67 4.10
N ILE A 148 21.36 3.12 4.47
CA ILE A 148 20.58 2.54 5.56
C ILE A 148 20.33 1.05 5.33
N LEU A 149 19.86 0.67 4.13
CA LEU A 149 19.48 -0.70 3.82
C LEU A 149 20.66 -1.63 3.51
N LEU A 150 21.82 -1.14 3.05
CA LEU A 150 22.89 -2.00 2.54
C LEU A 150 24.22 -1.91 3.30
N SER A 151 24.55 -0.79 3.96
CA SER A 151 25.92 -0.59 4.48
C SER A 151 26.05 0.08 5.85
N CYS A 152 24.99 0.68 6.39
CA CYS A 152 25.05 1.47 7.62
C CYS A 152 25.43 0.65 8.87
N THR A 153 26.56 0.92 9.51
CA THR A 153 27.01 0.12 10.66
C THR A 153 26.03 0.10 11.83
N LEU A 154 25.24 1.17 12.02
CA LEU A 154 24.19 1.25 13.06
C LEU A 154 23.09 0.19 12.90
N TYR A 155 22.84 -0.26 11.67
CA TYR A 155 21.79 -1.25 11.38
C TYR A 155 22.37 -2.61 10.96
N LYS A 156 23.62 -2.91 11.36
CA LYS A 156 24.30 -4.15 10.98
C LYS A 156 23.53 -5.39 11.42
N GLU A 157 23.04 -5.43 12.66
CA GLU A 157 22.32 -6.59 13.21
C GLU A 157 20.99 -6.84 12.49
N ALA A 158 20.17 -5.79 12.34
CA ALA A 158 18.92 -5.87 11.58
C ALA A 158 19.15 -6.28 10.11
N ARG A 159 20.24 -5.83 9.49
CA ARG A 159 20.61 -6.27 8.13
C ARG A 159 21.02 -7.73 8.05
N ILE A 160 21.70 -8.28 9.07
CA ILE A 160 22.05 -9.70 9.11
C ILE A 160 20.76 -10.53 9.10
N LYS A 161 19.79 -10.20 9.96
CA LYS A 161 18.47 -10.86 9.98
C LYS A 161 17.74 -10.71 8.64
N MET A 162 17.79 -9.51 8.04
CA MET A 162 17.19 -9.25 6.73
C MET A 162 17.84 -10.10 5.62
N GLN A 163 19.16 -10.31 5.66
CA GLN A 163 19.90 -11.15 4.71
C GLN A 163 19.57 -12.63 4.89
N GLU A 164 19.48 -13.11 6.14
CA GLU A 164 19.08 -14.49 6.47
C GLU A 164 17.66 -14.80 5.99
N ALA A 165 16.73 -13.85 6.15
CA ALA A 165 15.35 -13.98 5.68
C ALA A 165 15.23 -13.95 4.14
N SER A 166 16.11 -13.20 3.46
CA SER A 166 16.00 -12.94 2.03
C SER A 166 16.58 -14.05 1.14
N LYS A 167 17.56 -14.83 1.64
CA LYS A 167 18.33 -15.87 0.92
C LYS A 167 19.10 -15.43 -0.34
N ASP A 168 18.69 -14.34 -0.99
CA ASP A 168 19.36 -13.68 -2.12
C ASP A 168 20.25 -12.51 -1.65
N PRO A 169 21.26 -12.10 -2.44
CA PRO A 169 22.05 -10.90 -2.16
C PRO A 169 21.18 -9.64 -2.06
N LEU A 170 21.41 -8.85 -1.01
CA LEU A 170 20.67 -7.60 -0.80
C LEU A 170 21.01 -6.57 -1.87
N SER A 171 19.97 -6.06 -2.54
CA SER A 171 20.05 -4.90 -3.43
C SER A 171 18.77 -4.08 -3.30
N LEU A 172 18.82 -2.78 -3.62
CA LEU A 172 17.62 -1.94 -3.63
C LEU A 172 16.57 -2.48 -4.61
N ALA A 173 17.00 -2.99 -5.76
CA ALA A 173 16.11 -3.57 -6.74
C ALA A 173 15.34 -4.76 -6.16
N PHE A 174 16.03 -5.66 -5.45
CA PHE A 174 15.44 -6.79 -4.74
C PHE A 174 14.52 -6.30 -3.61
N LEU A 175 15.09 -5.58 -2.63
CA LEU A 175 14.42 -5.16 -1.39
C LEU A 175 13.13 -4.35 -1.64
N LEU A 176 13.13 -3.47 -2.65
CA LEU A 176 12.03 -2.54 -2.84
C LEU A 176 10.99 -3.03 -3.86
N ASN A 177 11.26 -4.08 -4.63
CA ASN A 177 10.40 -4.47 -5.76
C ASN A 177 9.98 -5.95 -5.80
N THR A 178 10.62 -6.85 -5.05
CA THR A 178 10.21 -8.26 -4.95
C THR A 178 9.30 -8.45 -3.73
N SER A 179 8.39 -9.43 -3.76
CA SER A 179 7.52 -9.71 -2.61
C SER A 179 8.31 -10.08 -1.35
N VAL A 180 9.33 -10.93 -1.51
CA VAL A 180 10.22 -11.36 -0.43
C VAL A 180 11.03 -10.18 0.10
N GLY A 181 11.64 -9.39 -0.78
CA GLY A 181 12.41 -8.21 -0.40
C GLY A 181 11.56 -7.15 0.30
N ILE A 182 10.31 -6.93 -0.15
CA ILE A 182 9.37 -6.00 0.48
C ILE A 182 9.04 -6.47 1.90
N GLN A 183 8.78 -7.76 2.10
CA GLN A 183 8.53 -8.32 3.44
C GLN A 183 9.74 -8.15 4.35
N ALA A 184 10.94 -8.44 3.85
CA ALA A 184 12.18 -8.29 4.61
C ALA A 184 12.45 -6.81 4.98
N THR A 185 12.20 -5.89 4.05
CA THR A 185 12.35 -4.43 4.29
C THR A 185 11.34 -3.93 5.31
N ILE A 186 10.11 -4.44 5.28
CA ILE A 186 9.07 -4.07 6.24
C ILE A 186 9.42 -4.56 7.64
N ALA A 187 9.87 -5.80 7.79
CA ALA A 187 10.36 -6.32 9.06
C ALA A 187 11.57 -5.50 9.59
N PHE A 188 12.49 -5.12 8.70
CA PHE A 188 13.60 -4.22 9.05
C PHE A 188 13.11 -2.86 9.58
N ILE A 189 12.10 -2.25 8.94
CA ILE A 189 11.52 -0.98 9.40
C ILE A 189 10.77 -1.15 10.73
N GLU A 190 10.07 -2.27 10.93
CA GLU A 190 9.38 -2.57 12.20
C GLU A 190 10.35 -2.68 13.37
N GLU A 191 11.49 -3.36 13.17
CA GLU A 191 12.52 -3.54 14.19
C GLU A 191 13.27 -2.22 14.48
N THR A 192 13.70 -1.52 13.44
CA THR A 192 14.64 -0.39 13.57
C THR A 192 13.95 0.96 13.68
N ARG A 193 12.67 1.03 13.27
CA ARG A 193 11.92 2.26 13.00
C ARG A 193 12.59 3.19 11.99
N ALA A 194 13.64 2.75 11.29
CA ALA A 194 14.42 3.60 10.41
C ALA A 194 13.53 4.32 9.38
N ALA A 195 13.81 5.61 9.16
CA ALA A 195 13.09 6.48 8.24
C ALA A 195 11.60 6.74 8.57
N THR A 196 11.11 6.32 9.75
CA THR A 196 9.78 6.74 10.25
C THR A 196 9.82 8.17 10.80
N GLN A 197 8.65 8.80 10.93
CA GLN A 197 8.57 10.11 11.57
C GLN A 197 8.94 10.04 13.05
N ALA A 198 8.53 8.97 13.75
CA ALA A 198 8.88 8.76 15.15
C ALA A 198 10.40 8.64 15.35
N TRP A 199 11.09 7.94 14.45
CA TRP A 199 12.55 7.83 14.45
C TRP A 199 13.25 9.18 14.28
N HIS A 200 12.75 10.04 13.39
CA HIS A 200 13.31 11.37 13.22
C HIS A 200 13.09 12.25 14.45
N LYS A 201 11.88 12.23 15.04
CA LYS A 201 11.57 12.99 16.25
C LYS A 201 12.40 12.52 17.45
N GLY A 202 12.54 11.22 17.67
CA GLY A 202 13.36 10.68 18.76
C GLY A 202 14.86 10.95 18.63
N ASN A 203 15.35 11.22 17.41
CA ASN A 203 16.74 11.66 17.18
C ASN A 203 16.94 13.17 17.34
N LEU A 204 15.86 13.96 17.48
CA LEU A 204 15.93 15.40 17.78
C LEU A 204 15.85 15.68 19.29
N GLU A 205 15.38 14.70 20.08
CA GLU A 205 15.22 14.79 21.53
C GLU A 205 16.44 14.23 22.32
N ASN A 206 17.47 13.75 21.62
CA ASN A 206 18.78 13.35 22.16
C ASN A 206 19.89 14.20 21.54
#